data_AF-A0A7L9ULD5-F1
#
_entry.id   AF-A0A7L9ULD5-F1
#
_cell.length_a   1.000
_cell.length_b   1.000
_cell.length_c   1.000
_cell.angle_alpha   90.00
_cell.angle_beta   90.00
_cell.angle_gamma   90.00
#
_symmetry.space_group_name_H-M   'P 1'
#
loop_
_entity.id
_entity.type
_entity.pdbx_description
1 polymer ?
#
loop_
_entity_poly.entity_id
_entity_poly.type
_entity_poly.pdbx_seq_one_letter_code
_entity_poly.pdbx_strand_id
1 'polypeptide(L)'
;MDKTPIYGLPYINASDLVSGAPAQFKSMAEGVEKALKEVDDRNNTNGVKPMVATTLANLAKLKGVTGQTGYVTSDTTTANNGPYFWNGSAWLPYATKSMLDQLTQGYEFGEVQHSTDVNGAVMVTFQRTHSKPPESILITQLHSVDSVDLNFTPVVWSFTEKNFQVRIKTRNESWGGQQPFNFFWQAIWRN
;
A
#
# COMPACT_ATOMS: atom_id res chain seq x y z
N MET A 1 -1.78 17.33 -52.16
CA MET A 1 -0.38 17.49 -51.68
C MET A 1 0.02 16.19 -51.03
N ASP A 2 0.94 15.49 -51.65
CA ASP A 2 1.51 14.28 -51.07
C ASP A 2 2.33 14.65 -49.82
N LYS A 3 2.27 13.79 -48.81
CA LYS A 3 2.85 14.04 -47.49
C LYS A 3 3.52 12.77 -46.96
N THR A 4 4.47 12.94 -46.04
CA THR A 4 5.03 11.79 -45.32
C THR A 4 3.93 11.09 -44.50
N PRO A 5 3.92 9.75 -44.44
CA PRO A 5 2.82 9.00 -43.83
C PRO A 5 2.75 9.10 -42.30
N ILE A 6 3.87 9.42 -41.64
CA ILE A 6 3.96 9.45 -40.17
C ILE A 6 3.72 10.86 -39.62
N TYR A 7 4.37 11.87 -40.21
CA TYR A 7 4.39 13.24 -39.67
C TYR A 7 3.66 14.26 -40.56
N GLY A 8 3.10 13.84 -41.70
CA GLY A 8 2.33 14.72 -42.57
C GLY A 8 3.15 15.85 -43.21
N LEU A 9 4.48 15.68 -43.32
CA LEU A 9 5.37 16.69 -43.92
C LEU A 9 5.13 16.76 -45.43
N PRO A 10 4.88 17.95 -46.01
CA PRO A 10 4.57 18.08 -47.43
C PRO A 10 5.77 17.76 -48.32
N TYR A 11 5.53 17.01 -49.40
CA TYR A 11 6.51 16.81 -50.47
C TYR A 11 6.48 17.94 -51.48
N ILE A 12 7.67 18.29 -51.99
CA ILE A 12 7.82 19.11 -53.19
C ILE A 12 7.60 18.20 -54.40
N ASN A 13 6.76 18.63 -55.34
CA ASN A 13 6.42 17.88 -56.54
C ASN A 13 6.93 18.57 -57.80
N ALA A 14 7.05 17.79 -58.89
CA ALA A 14 7.51 18.31 -60.18
C ALA A 14 6.59 19.40 -60.77
N SER A 15 5.33 19.48 -60.33
CA SER A 15 4.36 20.51 -60.74
C SER A 15 4.45 21.80 -59.93
N ASP A 16 5.27 21.86 -58.88
CA ASP A 16 5.38 23.04 -58.04
C ASP A 16 6.15 24.16 -58.76
N LEU A 17 5.62 25.39 -58.67
CA LEU A 17 6.25 26.53 -59.31
C LEU A 17 7.55 26.90 -58.60
N VAL A 18 8.60 27.15 -59.37
CA VAL A 18 9.89 27.66 -58.85
C VAL A 18 9.71 28.98 -58.08
N SER A 19 8.76 29.82 -58.49
CA SER A 19 8.41 31.06 -57.78
C SER A 19 7.78 30.83 -56.39
N GLY A 20 7.21 29.65 -56.14
CA GLY A 20 6.64 29.26 -54.84
C GLY A 20 7.66 28.61 -53.90
N ALA A 21 8.85 28.25 -54.39
CA ALA A 21 9.86 27.53 -53.62
C ALA A 21 10.22 28.19 -52.27
N PRO A 22 10.39 29.53 -52.16
CA PRO A 22 10.66 30.16 -50.87
C PRO A 22 9.59 29.89 -49.80
N ALA A 23 8.31 29.90 -50.19
CA ALA A 23 7.19 29.65 -49.28
C ALA A 23 7.13 28.17 -48.85
N GLN A 24 7.43 27.26 -49.77
CA GLN A 24 7.47 25.82 -49.51
C GLN A 24 8.61 25.45 -48.55
N PHE A 25 9.81 26.00 -48.75
CA PHE A 25 10.94 25.80 -47.83
C PHE A 25 10.66 26.37 -46.45
N LYS A 26 10.01 27.54 -46.36
CA LYS A 26 9.60 28.12 -45.09
C LYS A 26 8.63 27.20 -44.33
N SER A 27 7.58 26.71 -45.00
CA SER A 27 6.59 25.83 -44.38
C SER A 27 7.20 24.50 -43.92
N MET A 28 8.13 23.93 -44.70
CA MET A 28 8.87 22.74 -44.29
C MET A 28 9.72 23.01 -43.05
N ALA A 29 10.46 24.13 -43.02
CA ALA A 29 11.30 24.50 -41.88
C ALA A 29 10.48 24.70 -40.60
N GLU A 30 9.35 25.41 -40.68
CA GLU A 30 8.42 25.60 -39.54
C GLU A 30 7.83 24.27 -39.04
N GLY A 31 7.53 23.34 -39.95
CA GLY A 31 7.06 22.01 -39.61
C GLY A 31 8.11 21.16 -38.90
N VAL A 32 9.36 21.20 -39.37
CA VAL A 32 10.49 20.51 -38.73
C VAL A 32 10.76 21.10 -37.35
N GLU A 33 10.82 22.43 -37.22
CA GLU A 33 11.02 23.11 -35.94
C GLU A 33 9.96 22.73 -34.92
N LYS A 34 8.68 22.72 -35.32
CA LYS A 34 7.58 22.30 -34.44
C LYS A 34 7.72 20.85 -34.00
N ALA A 35 8.04 19.93 -34.92
CA ALA A 35 8.20 18.52 -34.61
C ALA A 35 9.37 18.28 -33.64
N LEU A 36 10.50 18.98 -33.83
CA LEU A 36 11.64 18.93 -32.91
C LEU A 36 11.25 19.49 -31.54
N LYS A 37 10.55 20.62 -31.49
CA LYS A 37 10.04 21.16 -30.23
C LYS A 37 9.09 20.21 -29.50
N GLU A 38 8.21 19.48 -30.21
CA GLU A 38 7.36 18.44 -29.60
C GLU A 38 8.16 17.23 -29.09
N VAL A 39 9.29 16.88 -29.73
CA VAL A 39 10.23 15.86 -29.21
C VAL A 39 10.91 16.37 -27.93
N ASP A 40 11.37 17.61 -27.94
CA ASP A 40 12.04 18.24 -26.79
C ASP A 40 11.08 18.40 -25.61
N ASP A 41 9.83 18.83 -25.85
CA ASP A 41 8.81 18.99 -24.83
C ASP A 41 8.41 17.63 -24.21
N ARG A 42 8.48 16.53 -24.97
CA ARG A 42 8.31 15.15 -24.44
C ARG A 42 9.48 14.69 -23.57
N ASN A 43 10.66 15.28 -23.75
CA ASN A 43 11.83 15.02 -22.91
C ASN A 43 12.00 16.10 -21.81
N ASN A 44 11.16 17.13 -21.82
CA ASN A 44 11.09 18.13 -20.76
C ASN A 44 10.08 17.70 -19.69
N THR A 45 10.35 18.12 -18.46
CA THR A 45 9.65 17.98 -17.18
C THR A 45 8.14 17.68 -17.18
N ASN A 46 7.36 18.09 -18.18
CA ASN A 46 5.92 17.81 -18.27
C ASN A 46 5.57 16.44 -18.91
N GLY A 47 6.51 15.80 -19.61
CA GLY A 47 6.35 14.49 -20.26
C GLY A 47 6.97 13.37 -19.42
N VAL A 48 6.29 12.98 -18.36
CA VAL A 48 6.88 12.32 -17.17
C VAL A 48 7.29 10.86 -17.41
N LYS A 49 8.44 10.64 -18.06
CA LYS A 49 9.13 9.34 -17.97
C LYS A 49 9.56 9.10 -16.52
N PRO A 50 9.46 7.86 -16.00
CA PRO A 50 10.01 7.54 -14.69
C PRO A 50 11.52 7.83 -14.65
N MET A 51 11.99 8.47 -13.59
CA MET A 51 13.43 8.64 -13.37
C MET A 51 14.02 7.37 -12.79
N VAL A 52 14.95 6.74 -13.50
CA VAL A 52 15.58 5.48 -13.05
C VAL A 52 17.01 5.75 -12.62
N ALA A 53 17.39 5.27 -11.44
CA ALA A 53 18.75 5.36 -10.93
C ALA A 53 19.18 4.04 -10.28
N THR A 54 20.48 3.79 -10.22
CA THR A 54 21.01 2.59 -9.56
C THR A 54 20.90 2.66 -8.05
N THR A 55 21.03 3.86 -7.44
CA THR A 55 20.99 4.06 -5.98
C THR A 55 20.05 5.20 -5.62
N LEU A 56 19.55 5.21 -4.39
CA LEU A 56 18.71 6.30 -3.87
C LEU A 56 19.49 7.62 -3.83
N ALA A 57 20.79 7.57 -3.51
CA ALA A 57 21.66 8.75 -3.53
C ALA A 57 21.80 9.34 -4.95
N ASN A 58 21.79 8.49 -5.99
CA ASN A 58 21.81 8.95 -7.38
C ASN A 58 20.45 9.48 -7.80
N LEU A 59 19.35 8.84 -7.39
CA LEU A 59 18.00 9.35 -7.62
C LEU A 59 17.82 10.73 -6.96
N ALA A 60 18.30 10.92 -5.74
CA ALA A 60 18.24 12.19 -4.99
C ALA A 60 18.92 13.38 -5.68
N LYS A 61 19.90 13.13 -6.56
CA LYS A 61 20.55 14.18 -7.37
C LYS A 61 19.70 14.61 -8.56
N LEU A 62 18.76 13.76 -8.99
CA LEU A 62 17.82 14.08 -10.05
C LEU A 62 16.65 14.86 -9.45
N LYS A 63 16.38 16.06 -9.96
CA LYS A 63 15.18 16.81 -9.56
C LYS A 63 14.00 16.38 -10.43
N GLY A 64 12.94 15.88 -9.81
CA GLY A 64 11.70 15.55 -10.49
C GLY A 64 10.71 16.72 -10.57
N VAL A 65 9.61 16.51 -11.30
CA VAL A 65 8.38 17.31 -11.17
C VAL A 65 7.51 16.72 -10.08
N THR A 66 6.75 17.56 -9.35
CA THR A 66 5.85 17.08 -8.30
C THR A 66 4.89 16.02 -8.85
N GLY A 67 4.85 14.84 -8.21
CA GLY A 67 4.08 13.68 -8.64
C GLY A 67 4.80 12.75 -9.62
N GLN A 68 6.00 13.10 -10.09
CA GLN A 68 6.78 12.24 -10.98
C GLN A 68 7.22 10.97 -10.28
N THR A 69 7.16 9.86 -11.00
CA THR A 69 7.66 8.56 -10.56
C THR A 69 9.18 8.45 -10.75
N GLY A 70 9.85 7.84 -9.77
CA GLY A 70 11.24 7.42 -9.81
C GLY A 70 11.37 5.94 -9.46
N TYR A 71 12.50 5.33 -9.78
CA TYR A 71 12.77 3.92 -9.49
C TYR A 71 14.25 3.68 -9.19
N VAL A 72 14.53 2.97 -8.10
CA VAL A 72 15.89 2.58 -7.69
C VAL A 72 16.08 1.08 -7.92
N THR A 73 17.14 0.70 -8.64
CA THR A 73 17.29 -0.69 -9.14
C THR A 73 18.37 -1.53 -8.46
N SER A 74 19.38 -0.92 -7.83
CA SER A 74 20.60 -1.63 -7.41
C SER A 74 21.31 -0.97 -6.23
N ASP A 75 20.55 -0.41 -5.29
CA ASP A 75 21.09 0.13 -4.04
C ASP A 75 21.51 -1.02 -3.13
N THR A 76 22.66 -0.89 -2.48
CA THR A 76 23.17 -1.91 -1.54
C THR A 76 22.28 -2.08 -0.32
N THR A 77 21.51 -1.05 0.03
CA THR A 77 20.46 -1.15 1.05
C THR A 77 19.17 -1.63 0.38
N THR A 78 18.79 -2.89 0.58
CA THR A 78 17.64 -3.50 -0.11
C THR A 78 16.35 -2.69 0.04
N ALA A 79 16.13 -2.08 1.21
CA ALA A 79 14.95 -1.24 1.49
C ALA A 79 14.88 0.06 0.68
N ASN A 80 15.97 0.49 0.04
CA ASN A 80 16.01 1.65 -0.85
C ASN A 80 15.66 1.31 -2.30
N ASN A 81 15.54 0.03 -2.66
CA ASN A 81 15.17 -0.37 -4.01
C ASN A 81 13.66 -0.31 -4.22
N GLY A 82 13.24 0.02 -5.45
CA GLY A 82 11.84 0.08 -5.83
C GLY A 82 11.34 1.48 -6.16
N PRO A 83 10.01 1.68 -6.17
CA PRO A 83 9.38 2.88 -6.70
C PRO A 83 9.33 4.06 -5.70
N TYR A 84 9.56 5.26 -6.22
CA TYR A 84 9.53 6.54 -5.51
C TYR A 84 8.63 7.55 -6.23
N PHE A 85 8.15 8.57 -5.52
CA PHE A 85 7.52 9.75 -6.10
C PHE A 85 8.24 11.03 -5.65
N TRP A 86 8.33 12.02 -6.52
CA TRP A 86 8.84 13.34 -6.16
C TRP A 86 7.73 14.17 -5.50
N ASN A 87 7.92 14.59 -4.25
CA ASN A 87 6.92 15.38 -3.52
C ASN A 87 7.04 16.90 -3.73
N GLY A 88 7.95 17.34 -4.61
CA GLY A 88 8.30 18.76 -4.81
C GLY A 88 9.62 19.16 -4.15
N SER A 89 10.19 18.34 -3.27
CA SER A 89 11.45 18.63 -2.58
C SER A 89 12.38 17.42 -2.44
N ALA A 90 11.83 16.21 -2.38
CA ALA A 90 12.57 14.97 -2.25
C ALA A 90 11.84 13.80 -2.93
N TRP A 91 12.59 12.74 -3.22
CA TRP A 91 12.04 11.45 -3.58
C TRP A 91 11.60 10.71 -2.33
N LEU A 92 10.32 10.37 -2.26
CA LEU A 92 9.74 9.58 -1.18
C LEU A 92 9.31 8.20 -1.71
N PRO A 93 9.49 7.12 -0.95
CA PRO A 93 9.05 5.79 -1.36
C PRO A 93 7.52 5.74 -1.47
N TYR A 94 6.97 5.02 -2.46
CA TYR A 94 5.52 4.85 -2.60
C TYR A 94 4.90 4.03 -1.47
N ALA A 95 5.63 3.01 -1.01
CA ALA A 95 5.25 2.20 0.13
C ALA A 95 6.53 1.73 0.81
N THR A 96 6.60 1.88 2.12
CA THR A 96 7.60 1.18 2.92
C THR A 96 6.93 0.02 3.66
N LYS A 97 7.71 -0.99 4.03
CA LYS A 97 7.21 -2.07 4.90
C LYS A 97 6.59 -1.52 6.20
N SER A 98 7.18 -0.45 6.75
CA SER A 98 6.65 0.29 7.90
C SER A 98 5.24 0.84 7.67
N MET A 99 4.96 1.45 6.50
CA MET A 99 3.62 1.94 6.15
C MET A 99 2.60 0.82 6.02
N LEU A 100 3.01 -0.34 5.48
CA LEU A 100 2.15 -1.53 5.44
C LEU A 100 1.88 -2.08 6.85
N ASP A 101 2.90 -2.09 7.72
CA ASP A 101 2.76 -2.55 9.09
C ASP A 101 1.81 -1.64 9.89
N GLN A 102 1.81 -0.33 9.62
CA GLN A 102 0.86 0.63 10.20
C GLN A 102 -0.60 0.34 9.85
N LEU A 103 -0.91 -0.23 8.68
CA LEU A 103 -2.30 -0.58 8.31
C LEU A 103 -2.89 -1.69 9.17
N THR A 104 -2.05 -2.43 9.91
CA THR A 104 -2.47 -3.48 10.86
C THR A 104 -2.16 -3.11 12.31
N GLN A 105 -1.54 -1.96 12.57
CA GLN A 105 -1.27 -1.48 13.93
C GLN A 105 -2.55 -0.88 14.50
N GLY A 106 -3.17 -1.63 15.39
CA GLY A 106 -4.29 -1.13 16.17
C GLY A 106 -5.34 -2.18 16.46
N TYR A 107 -5.31 -3.34 15.80
CA TYR A 107 -6.17 -4.44 16.17
C TYR A 107 -5.61 -5.79 15.75
N GLU A 108 -5.96 -6.82 16.51
CA GLU A 108 -5.74 -8.23 16.18
C GLU A 108 -7.05 -8.98 16.40
N PHE A 109 -7.32 -10.00 15.59
CA PHE A 109 -8.52 -10.82 15.71
C PHE A 109 -8.21 -12.29 15.52
N GLY A 110 -9.07 -13.15 16.04
CA GLY A 110 -8.94 -14.59 15.86
C GLY A 110 -10.15 -15.36 16.34
N GLU A 111 -10.10 -16.66 16.11
CA GLU A 111 -11.05 -17.66 16.62
C GLU A 111 -10.33 -18.54 17.64
N VAL A 112 -11.04 -18.94 18.68
CA VAL A 112 -10.56 -19.89 19.67
C VAL A 112 -11.55 -21.03 19.76
N GLN A 113 -11.12 -22.22 19.36
CA GLN A 113 -11.85 -23.47 19.57
C GLN A 113 -11.07 -24.31 20.59
N HIS A 114 -11.46 -24.24 21.87
CA HIS A 114 -10.73 -24.90 22.95
C HIS A 114 -11.67 -25.32 24.09
N SER A 115 -11.22 -26.22 24.96
CA SER A 115 -11.92 -26.46 26.24
C SER A 115 -11.40 -25.50 27.30
N THR A 116 -12.28 -24.93 28.12
CA THR A 116 -11.83 -24.21 29.31
C THR A 116 -11.21 -25.15 30.33
N ASP A 117 -10.40 -24.62 31.23
CA ASP A 117 -9.86 -25.35 32.37
C ASP A 117 -10.93 -25.58 33.47
N VAL A 118 -10.53 -26.21 34.58
CA VAL A 118 -11.42 -26.46 35.75
C VAL A 118 -12.01 -25.19 36.38
N ASN A 119 -11.44 -24.01 36.08
CA ASN A 119 -11.93 -22.71 36.54
C ASN A 119 -12.79 -22.01 35.49
N GLY A 120 -13.09 -22.65 34.36
CA GLY A 120 -13.79 -22.00 33.25
C GLY A 120 -12.92 -20.96 32.53
N ALA A 121 -11.59 -21.10 32.54
CA ALA A 121 -10.67 -20.16 31.94
C ALA A 121 -10.02 -20.70 30.66
N VAL A 122 -9.72 -19.80 29.72
CA VAL A 122 -8.92 -20.04 28.53
C VAL A 122 -7.95 -18.89 28.32
N MET A 123 -6.69 -19.22 28.01
CA MET A 123 -5.64 -18.25 27.69
C MET A 123 -5.47 -18.15 26.18
N VAL A 124 -5.43 -16.93 25.67
CA VAL A 124 -5.31 -16.64 24.24
C VAL A 124 -4.05 -15.80 24.03
N THR A 125 -3.13 -16.31 23.21
CA THR A 125 -1.86 -15.64 22.89
C THR A 125 -2.03 -14.81 21.62
N PHE A 126 -1.54 -13.58 21.64
CA PHE A 126 -1.46 -12.77 20.42
C PHE A 126 -0.42 -13.34 19.47
N GLN A 127 -0.76 -13.42 18.19
CA GLN A 127 0.13 -13.87 17.12
C GLN A 127 1.27 -12.90 16.88
N ARG A 128 1.05 -11.61 17.15
CA ARG A 128 2.07 -10.57 16.99
C ARG A 128 2.65 -10.16 18.32
N THR A 129 3.91 -9.75 18.28
CA THR A 129 4.59 -9.14 19.41
C THR A 129 4.09 -7.72 19.58
N HIS A 130 3.51 -7.42 20.74
CA HIS A 130 3.12 -6.06 21.13
C HIS A 130 4.02 -5.57 22.27
N SER A 131 4.30 -4.28 22.30
CA SER A 131 5.11 -3.63 23.35
C SER A 131 4.28 -3.16 24.55
N LYS A 132 2.95 -3.15 24.41
CA LYS A 132 2.00 -2.76 25.45
C LYS A 132 0.74 -3.63 25.38
N PRO A 133 0.01 -3.82 26.49
CA PRO A 133 -1.30 -4.47 26.48
C PRO A 133 -2.31 -3.73 25.58
N PRO A 134 -3.32 -4.42 25.04
CA PRO A 134 -4.40 -3.77 24.30
C PRO A 134 -5.19 -2.81 25.20
N GLU A 135 -5.84 -1.82 24.59
CA GLU A 135 -6.78 -0.91 25.26
C GLU A 135 -8.12 -1.60 25.54
N SER A 136 -8.55 -2.48 24.64
CA SER A 136 -9.78 -3.25 24.81
C SER A 136 -9.73 -4.59 24.09
N ILE A 137 -10.55 -5.54 24.56
CA ILE A 137 -10.77 -6.82 23.91
C ILE A 137 -12.27 -7.03 23.82
N LEU A 138 -12.76 -7.22 22.61
CA LEU A 138 -14.13 -7.60 22.32
C LEU A 138 -14.18 -9.11 22.11
N ILE A 139 -15.17 -9.76 22.70
CA ILE A 139 -15.45 -11.18 22.50
C ILE A 139 -16.83 -11.29 21.90
N THR A 140 -16.96 -12.07 20.83
CA THR A 140 -18.26 -12.42 20.25
C THR A 140 -18.43 -13.92 20.31
N GLN A 141 -19.58 -14.37 20.81
CA GLN A 141 -19.84 -15.77 21.07
C GLN A 141 -20.32 -16.48 19.81
N LEU A 142 -19.80 -17.68 19.57
CA LEU A 142 -20.37 -18.66 18.65
C LEU A 142 -20.42 -20.02 19.37
N HIS A 143 -21.64 -20.43 19.72
CA HIS A 143 -22.12 -21.77 20.14
C HIS A 143 -21.24 -22.65 21.07
N SER A 144 -21.83 -23.14 22.16
CA SER A 144 -21.31 -24.32 22.89
C SER A 144 -21.59 -25.57 22.04
N VAL A 145 -20.58 -26.40 21.76
CA VAL A 145 -20.70 -27.57 20.86
C VAL A 145 -21.65 -28.67 21.40
N ASP A 146 -22.10 -28.55 22.64
CA ASP A 146 -23.02 -29.49 23.29
C ASP A 146 -24.41 -28.90 23.59
N SER A 147 -25.41 -29.75 23.38
CA SER A 147 -26.88 -29.55 23.42
C SER A 147 -27.51 -28.98 24.69
N VAL A 148 -26.73 -28.48 25.64
CA VAL A 148 -27.27 -27.86 26.86
C VAL A 148 -27.29 -26.35 26.63
N ASP A 149 -28.48 -25.74 26.64
CA ASP A 149 -28.72 -24.29 26.62
C ASP A 149 -28.05 -23.59 27.82
N LEU A 150 -26.74 -23.49 27.78
CA LEU A 150 -25.94 -22.84 28.79
C LEU A 150 -25.61 -21.45 28.24
N ASN A 151 -26.43 -20.49 28.65
CA ASN A 151 -26.10 -19.07 28.50
C ASN A 151 -24.83 -18.81 29.32
N PHE A 152 -23.70 -18.77 28.63
CA PHE A 152 -22.43 -18.36 29.21
C PHE A 152 -22.17 -16.90 28.89
N THR A 153 -21.71 -16.15 29.88
CA THR A 153 -21.19 -14.80 29.67
C THR A 153 -19.67 -14.88 29.66
N PRO A 154 -19.00 -14.67 28.50
CA PRO A 154 -17.56 -14.55 28.48
C PRO A 154 -17.15 -13.22 29.12
N VAL A 155 -16.12 -13.28 29.96
CA VAL A 155 -15.54 -12.14 30.65
C VAL A 155 -14.05 -12.13 30.35
N VAL A 156 -13.54 -11.02 29.83
CA VAL A 156 -12.10 -10.78 29.78
C VAL A 156 -11.63 -10.57 31.22
N TRP A 157 -10.85 -11.52 31.74
CA TRP A 157 -10.40 -11.52 33.13
C TRP A 157 -9.13 -10.68 33.31
N SER A 158 -8.18 -10.84 32.41
CA SER A 158 -6.91 -10.10 32.41
C SER A 158 -6.30 -10.10 31.01
N PHE A 159 -5.43 -9.13 30.74
CA PHE A 159 -4.65 -9.07 29.51
C PHE A 159 -3.29 -8.39 29.75
N THR A 160 -2.31 -8.79 28.94
CA THR A 160 -0.93 -8.32 28.93
C THR A 160 -0.55 -7.94 27.49
N GLU A 161 0.70 -7.56 27.26
CA GLU A 161 1.22 -7.35 25.91
C GLU A 161 1.34 -8.64 25.07
N LYS A 162 1.23 -9.82 25.69
CA LYS A 162 1.42 -11.13 25.01
C LYS A 162 0.16 -11.95 24.88
N ASN A 163 -0.78 -11.82 25.81
CA ASN A 163 -1.95 -12.68 25.90
C ASN A 163 -3.08 -12.03 26.69
N PHE A 164 -4.24 -12.68 26.65
CA PHE A 164 -5.36 -12.40 27.53
C PHE A 164 -6.01 -13.68 28.02
N GLN A 165 -6.71 -13.59 29.15
CA GLN A 165 -7.51 -14.67 29.70
C GLN A 165 -8.99 -14.33 29.57
N VAL A 166 -9.75 -15.28 29.05
CA VAL A 166 -11.22 -15.27 29.08
C VAL A 166 -11.68 -16.24 30.13
N ARG A 167 -12.71 -15.86 30.90
CA ARG A 167 -13.44 -16.75 31.79
C ARG A 167 -14.91 -16.77 31.44
N ILE A 168 -15.55 -17.91 31.61
CA ILE A 168 -16.98 -18.08 31.32
C ILE A 168 -17.79 -18.23 32.60
N LYS A 169 -18.78 -17.36 32.76
CA LYS A 169 -19.78 -17.45 33.84
C LYS A 169 -21.02 -18.17 33.34
N THR A 170 -21.57 -19.04 34.17
CA THR A 170 -22.90 -19.65 33.97
C THR A 170 -23.99 -18.61 34.21
N ARG A 171 -25.24 -18.94 33.85
CA ARG A 171 -26.44 -18.17 34.21
C ARG A 171 -26.56 -17.91 35.73
N ASN A 172 -26.04 -18.81 36.56
CA ASN A 172 -26.13 -18.71 38.02
C ASN A 172 -24.93 -17.95 38.62
N GLU A 173 -24.21 -17.19 37.80
CA GLU A 173 -23.02 -16.40 38.16
C GLU A 173 -21.83 -17.23 38.70
N SER A 174 -21.89 -18.56 38.62
CA SER A 174 -20.78 -19.46 38.92
C SER A 174 -19.83 -19.60 37.73
N TRP A 175 -18.58 -19.99 37.99
CA TRP A 175 -17.64 -20.32 36.92
C TRP A 175 -18.04 -21.62 36.21
N GLY A 176 -17.92 -21.64 34.88
CA GLY A 176 -18.42 -22.72 34.03
C GLY A 176 -17.64 -24.04 34.08
N GLY A 177 -16.50 -24.09 34.77
CA GLY A 177 -15.66 -25.28 34.82
C GLY A 177 -15.12 -25.68 33.44
N GLN A 178 -14.68 -26.94 33.31
CA GLN A 178 -14.10 -27.46 32.07
C GLN A 178 -15.20 -27.86 31.07
N GLN A 179 -15.24 -27.17 29.92
CA GLN A 179 -16.24 -27.41 28.87
C GLN A 179 -15.74 -26.90 27.51
N PRO A 180 -16.19 -27.50 26.40
CA PRO A 180 -15.83 -27.05 25.07
C PRO A 180 -16.44 -25.65 24.79
N PHE A 181 -15.64 -24.74 24.25
CA PHE A 181 -16.05 -23.37 24.00
C PHE A 181 -15.44 -22.83 22.69
N ASN A 182 -16.27 -22.14 21.89
CA ASN A 182 -15.82 -21.40 20.72
C ASN A 182 -16.18 -19.91 20.84
N PHE A 183 -15.25 -19.03 20.49
CA PHE A 183 -15.47 -17.59 20.39
C PHE A 183 -14.52 -16.92 19.42
N PHE A 184 -14.98 -15.80 18.88
CA PHE A 184 -14.14 -14.86 18.14
C PHE A 184 -13.76 -13.72 19.07
N TRP A 185 -12.56 -13.18 18.86
CA TRP A 185 -12.06 -12.05 19.63
C TRP A 185 -11.46 -11.00 18.71
N GLN A 186 -11.51 -9.76 19.19
CA GLN A 186 -10.82 -8.63 18.60
C GLN A 186 -10.16 -7.81 19.72
N ALA A 187 -8.84 -7.76 19.75
CA ALA A 187 -8.08 -6.89 20.62
C ALA A 187 -7.73 -5.59 19.89
N ILE A 188 -7.82 -4.45 20.56
CA ILE A 188 -7.59 -3.12 19.98
C ILE A 188 -6.48 -2.40 20.76
N TRP A 189 -5.52 -1.83 20.05
CA TRP A 189 -4.47 -0.97 20.59
C TRP A 189 -4.67 0.45 20.09
N ARG A 190 -4.62 1.43 20.99
CA ARG A 190 -4.45 2.83 20.60
C ARG A 190 -3.00 3.04 20.20
N ASN A 191 -2.76 3.61 19.02
CA ASN A 191 -1.42 4.06 18.65
C ASN A 191 -0.98 5.18 19.60
#